data_AF-A0A3R9KVU8-F1
#
_entry.id   AF-A0A3R9KVU8-F1
#
_cell.length_a   1.000
_cell.length_b   1.000
_cell.length_c   1.000
_cell.angle_alpha   90.00
_cell.angle_beta   90.00
_cell.angle_gamma   90.00
#
_symmetry.space_group_name_H-M   'P 1'
#
loop_
_entity.id
_entity.type
_entity.pdbx_description
1 polymer ?
#
loop_
_entity_poly.entity_id
_entity_poly.type
_entity_poly.pdbx_seq_one_letter_code
_entity_poly.pdbx_strand_id
1 'polypeptide(L)' 'MDVEELAKELKAVANSDDAVAMRAYMKNKFEFLGIKTPARRKLAKIFIKQ' A
#
# COMPACT_ATOMS: atom_id res chain seq x y z
N MET A 1 13.72 6.11 10.54
CA MET A 1 13.05 5.12 9.68
C MET A 1 12.76 5.83 8.38
N ASP A 2 13.34 5.33 7.29
CA ASP A 2 13.37 6.02 6.01
C ASP A 2 12.08 5.75 5.22
N VAL A 3 11.49 6.79 4.64
CA VAL A 3 10.27 6.71 3.81
C VAL A 3 10.55 5.91 2.55
N GLU A 4 11.78 5.96 2.06
CA GLU A 4 12.23 5.27 0.84
C GLU A 4 12.20 3.75 1.00
N GLU A 5 12.60 3.26 2.18
CA GLU A 5 12.58 1.84 2.53
C GLU A 5 11.14 1.32 2.65
N LEU A 6 10.26 2.06 3.32
CA LEU A 6 8.83 1.74 3.40
C LEU A 6 8.18 1.69 2.01
N ALA A 7 8.51 2.64 1.12
CA ALA A 7 7.98 2.66 -0.23
C ALA A 7 8.44 1.43 -1.04
N LYS A 8 9.67 0.97 -0.86
CA LYS A 8 10.21 -0.22 -1.51
C LYS A 8 9.48 -1.49 -1.04
N GLU A 9 9.28 -1.64 0.27
CA GLU A 9 8.55 -2.79 0.82
C GLU A 9 7.09 -2.84 0.37
N LEU A 10 6.40 -1.68 0.36
CA LEU A 10 5.02 -1.60 -0.11
C LEU A 10 4.90 -1.97 -1.59
N LYS A 11 5.84 -1.51 -2.44
CA LYS A 11 5.87 -1.88 -3.86
C LYS A 11 6.11 -3.38 -4.07
N ALA A 12 6.90 -4.03 -3.22
CA ALA A 12 7.18 -5.46 -3.33
C ALA A 12 5.95 -6.35 -3.10
N VAL A 13 4.96 -5.87 -2.34
CA VAL A 13 3.69 -6.58 -2.08
C VAL A 13 2.51 -5.99 -2.86
N ALA A 14 2.77 -5.13 -3.84
CA ALA A 14 1.74 -4.51 -4.66
C ALA A 14 1.01 -5.58 -5.49
N ASN A 15 -0.30 -5.38 -5.67
CA ASN A 15 -1.14 -6.26 -6.47
C ASN A 15 -1.95 -5.43 -7.47
N SER A 16 -1.61 -5.52 -8.75
CA SER A 16 -2.26 -4.76 -9.82
C SER A 16 -3.75 -5.06 -9.94
N ASP A 17 -4.20 -6.29 -9.68
CA ASP A 17 -5.62 -6.66 -9.80
C ASP A 17 -6.45 -5.98 -8.71
N ASP A 18 -5.95 -6.03 -7.47
CA ASP A 18 -6.58 -5.31 -6.35
C ASP A 18 -6.50 -3.79 -6.55
N ALA A 19 -5.44 -3.27 -7.19
CA ALA A 19 -5.29 -1.85 -7.48
C ALA A 19 -6.40 -1.32 -8.40
N VAL A 20 -6.77 -2.07 -9.45
CA VAL A 20 -7.85 -1.69 -10.37
C VAL A 20 -9.17 -1.56 -9.62
N ALA A 21 -9.51 -2.54 -8.76
CA ALA A 21 -10.72 -2.49 -7.96
C ALA A 21 -10.73 -1.32 -6.96
N MET A 22 -9.60 -1.05 -6.30
CA MET A 22 -9.47 0.08 -5.37
C MET A 22 -9.58 1.43 -6.07
N ARG A 23 -8.96 1.57 -7.25
CA ARG A 23 -9.04 2.75 -8.09
C ARG A 23 -10.48 2.99 -8.55
N ALA A 24 -11.18 1.96 -9.00
CA ALA A 24 -12.59 2.04 -9.39
C ALA A 24 -13.49 2.47 -8.21
N TYR A 25 -13.27 1.92 -7.03
CA TYR A 25 -13.98 2.30 -5.80
C TYR A 25 -13.83 3.80 -5.48
N MET A 26 -12.63 4.35 -5.68
CA MET A 26 -12.37 5.77 -5.49
C MET A 26 -12.68 6.64 -6.72
N LYS A 27 -13.52 6.15 -7.64
CA LYS A 27 -13.91 6.83 -8.88
C LYS A 27 -12.72 7.28 -9.72
N ASN A 28 -11.68 6.45 -9.77
CA ASN A 28 -10.43 6.68 -10.50
C ASN A 28 -9.68 7.97 -10.12
N LYS A 29 -9.90 8.51 -8.92
CA LYS A 29 -9.27 9.75 -8.45
C LYS A 29 -7.83 9.58 -7.95
N PHE A 30 -7.45 8.34 -7.61
CA PHE A 30 -6.14 8.04 -7.04
C PHE A 30 -5.60 6.75 -7.65
N GLU A 31 -4.28 6.71 -7.83
CA GLU A 31 -3.57 5.49 -8.16
C GLU A 31 -3.33 4.67 -6.88
N PHE A 32 -3.49 3.35 -6.98
CA PHE A 32 -3.34 2.43 -5.87
C PHE A 32 -2.26 1.40 -6.18
N LEU A 33 -1.55 0.97 -5.14
CA LEU A 33 -0.66 -0.20 -5.21
C LEU A 33 -1.42 -1.53 -5.04
N GLY A 34 -2.72 -1.49 -4.71
CA GLY A 34 -3.53 -2.69 -4.49
C GLY A 34 -3.27 -3.42 -3.17
N ILE A 35 -2.69 -2.73 -2.17
CA ILE A 35 -2.34 -3.34 -0.89
C ILE A 35 -3.52 -3.23 0.08
N LYS A 36 -4.07 -4.39 0.48
CA LYS A 36 -5.17 -4.46 1.44
C LYS A 36 -4.74 -3.98 2.84
N THR A 37 -5.69 -3.42 3.59
CA THR A 37 -5.48 -2.85 4.94
C THR A 37 -4.68 -3.75 5.90
N PRO A 38 -4.95 -5.06 6.07
CA PRO A 38 -4.18 -5.90 6.99
C PRO A 38 -2.69 -6.01 6.61
N ALA A 39 -2.38 -6.19 5.32
CA ALA A 39 -1.00 -6.24 4.83
C ALA A 39 -0.28 -4.89 5.02
N ARG A 40 -0.95 -3.79 4.66
CA ARG A 40 -0.42 -2.43 4.83
C ARG A 40 -0.11 -2.11 6.29
N ARG A 41 -1.01 -2.46 7.22
CA ARG A 41 -0.82 -2.22 8.66
C ARG A 41 0.33 -3.04 9.23
N LYS A 42 0.50 -4.29 8.77
CA LYS A 42 1.61 -5.15 9.22
C LYS A 42 2.97 -4.55 8.84
N LEU A 43 3.10 -4.07 7.61
CA LEU A 43 4.33 -3.40 7.13
C LEU A 43 4.54 -2.08 7.86
N ALA A 44 3.54 -1.19 7.88
CA ALA A 44 3.67 0.13 8.50
C ALA A 44 3.93 0.07 10.01
N LYS A 45 3.48 -0.98 10.72
CA LYS A 45 3.75 -1.17 12.15
C LYS A 45 5.25 -1.25 12.45
N ILE A 46 6.05 -1.77 11.53
CA ILE A 46 7.51 -1.84 11.68
C ILE A 46 8.07 -0.40 11.71
N PHE A 47 7.51 0.51 10.91
CA PHE A 47 8.00 1.87 10.73
C PHE A 47 7.42 2.89 11.73
N ILE A 48 6.27 2.60 12.32
CA ILE A 48 5.64 3.45 13.34
C ILE A 48 6.00 2.88 14.71
N LYS A 49 7.10 3.37 15.29
CA LYS A 49 7.37 3.19 16.73
C LYS A 49 6.29 3.94 17.51
N GLN A 50 5.51 3.21 18.30
CA GLN A 50 4.69 3.78 19.37
C GLN A 50 5.59 4.29 20.49
#